data_AF-A0AAE3EIN0-F1
#
_entry.id   AF-A0AAE3EIN0-F1
#
_cell.length_a   1.000
_cell.length_b   1.000
_cell.length_c   1.000
_cell.angle_alpha   90.00
_cell.angle_beta   90.00
_cell.angle_gamma   90.00
#
_symmetry.space_group_name_H-M   'P 1'
#
loop_
_entity.id
_entity.type
_entity.pdbx_description
1 polymer ?
#
loop_
_entity_poly.entity_id
_entity_poly.type
_entity_poly.pdbx_seq_one_letter_code
_entity_poly.pdbx_strand_id
1 'polypeptide(L)'
;MEPTNDAKDEISNNETETTTAMLTDMLKNNIGAVAFSSIFSILTIISAFSGTAEISGGQAIIFVILSLMLCPILGFIGFLIGEKLRDALHPDFVITSGFMSLLKEKVFWAIGPQVIGGFLGILIASGIIQLLVGIE
;
A
#
# COMPACT_ATOMS: atom_id res chain seq x y z
N MET A 1 -43.45 8.44 -14.28
CA MET A 1 -42.61 9.39 -15.05
C MET A 1 -41.20 8.97 -14.77
N GLU A 2 -40.59 8.27 -15.71
CA GLU A 2 -39.22 7.77 -15.60
C GLU A 2 -38.26 8.97 -15.68
N PRO A 3 -37.28 9.12 -14.78
CA PRO A 3 -36.35 10.24 -14.84
C PRO A 3 -35.62 10.22 -16.20
N THR A 4 -35.63 11.37 -16.88
CA THR A 4 -35.05 11.53 -18.22
C THR A 4 -33.55 11.25 -18.16
N ASN A 5 -32.98 10.73 -19.25
CA ASN A 5 -31.59 10.27 -19.31
C ASN A 5 -30.60 11.36 -18.83
N ASP A 6 -30.91 12.62 -19.10
CA ASP A 6 -30.13 13.79 -18.72
C ASP A 6 -29.95 13.95 -17.19
N ALA A 7 -30.98 13.60 -16.41
CA ALA A 7 -30.92 13.67 -14.95
C ALA A 7 -30.07 12.54 -14.34
N LYS A 8 -30.00 11.38 -15.01
CA LYS A 8 -29.13 10.27 -14.59
C LYS A 8 -27.67 10.59 -14.88
N ASP A 9 -27.41 11.25 -16.02
CA ASP A 9 -26.07 11.66 -16.43
C ASP A 9 -25.51 12.76 -15.50
N GLU A 10 -26.30 13.75 -15.10
CA GLU A 10 -25.87 14.77 -14.11
C GLU A 10 -25.54 14.17 -12.73
N ILE A 11 -26.36 13.22 -12.24
CA ILE A 11 -26.13 12.57 -10.94
C ILE A 11 -24.87 11.70 -10.99
N SER A 12 -24.67 10.95 -12.08
CA SER A 12 -23.46 10.14 -12.31
C SER A 12 -22.20 11.01 -12.39
N ASN A 13 -22.27 12.15 -13.09
CA ASN A 13 -21.14 13.06 -13.25
C ASN A 13 -20.77 13.75 -11.92
N ASN A 14 -21.76 14.12 -11.10
CA ASN A 14 -21.55 14.67 -9.75
C ASN A 14 -20.86 13.68 -8.80
N GLU A 15 -21.31 12.41 -8.74
CA GLU A 15 -20.66 11.39 -7.89
C GLU A 15 -19.22 11.12 -8.33
N THR A 16 -18.97 11.11 -9.65
CA THR A 16 -17.64 10.90 -10.22
C THR A 16 -16.71 12.08 -9.93
N GLU A 17 -17.18 13.32 -10.04
CA GLU A 17 -16.44 14.53 -9.68
C GLU A 17 -16.14 14.62 -8.18
N THR A 18 -17.09 14.24 -7.32
CA THR A 18 -16.90 14.20 -5.87
C THR A 18 -15.85 13.17 -5.48
N THR A 19 -15.87 11.99 -6.09
CA THR A 19 -14.91 10.92 -5.83
C THR A 19 -13.50 11.30 -6.30
N THR A 20 -13.39 11.91 -7.48
CA THR A 20 -12.11 12.35 -8.03
C THR A 20 -11.51 13.52 -7.25
N ALA A 21 -12.32 14.46 -6.76
CA ALA A 21 -11.88 15.53 -5.88
C ALA A 21 -11.36 14.98 -4.54
N MET A 22 -12.09 14.05 -3.90
CA MET A 22 -11.65 13.40 -2.67
C MET A 22 -10.33 12.63 -2.84
N LEU A 23 -10.19 11.85 -3.93
CA LEU A 23 -8.94 11.13 -4.22
C LEU A 23 -7.76 12.07 -4.43
N THR A 24 -8.00 13.21 -5.10
CA THR A 24 -6.97 14.20 -5.38
C THR A 24 -6.50 14.91 -4.12
N ASP A 25 -7.39 15.21 -3.18
CA ASP A 25 -7.05 15.82 -1.89
C ASP A 25 -6.32 14.82 -0.96
N MET A 26 -6.72 13.55 -0.98
CA MET A 26 -5.98 12.46 -0.32
C MET A 26 -4.56 12.30 -0.89
N LEU A 27 -4.44 12.39 -2.22
CA LEU A 27 -3.15 12.36 -2.93
C LEU A 27 -2.26 13.57 -2.58
N LYS A 28 -2.82 14.78 -2.51
CA LYS A 28 -2.05 16.01 -2.26
C LYS A 28 -1.50 16.10 -0.85
N ASN A 29 -2.28 15.68 0.15
CA ASN A 29 -1.87 15.78 1.55
C ASN A 29 -0.91 14.66 2.00
N ASN A 30 -0.92 13.53 1.27
CA ASN A 30 -0.15 12.33 1.63
C ASN A 30 0.69 11.80 0.46
N ILE A 31 1.13 12.69 -0.44
CA ILE A 31 1.77 12.34 -1.71
C ILE A 31 2.99 11.44 -1.53
N GLY A 32 3.75 11.62 -0.44
CA GLY A 32 4.88 10.76 -0.09
C GLY A 32 4.44 9.35 0.30
N ALA A 33 3.37 9.22 1.09
CA ALA A 33 2.81 7.93 1.49
C ALA A 33 2.20 7.18 0.29
N VAL A 34 1.48 7.89 -0.59
CA VAL A 34 0.85 7.28 -1.77
C VAL A 34 1.89 6.87 -2.82
N ALA A 35 2.90 7.73 -3.08
CA ALA A 35 4.00 7.39 -3.98
C ALA A 35 4.80 6.18 -3.45
N PHE A 36 5.02 6.11 -2.14
CA PHE A 36 5.74 4.99 -1.55
C PHE A 36 4.93 3.68 -1.61
N SER A 37 3.63 3.72 -1.26
CA SER A 37 2.75 2.55 -1.32
C SER A 37 2.60 2.00 -2.74
N SER A 38 2.54 2.87 -3.75
CA SER A 38 2.43 2.45 -5.15
C SER A 38 3.71 1.79 -5.67
N ILE A 39 4.89 2.35 -5.35
CA ILE A 39 6.19 1.72 -5.64
C ILE A 39 6.30 0.35 -4.96
N PHE A 40 5.90 0.26 -3.69
CA PHE A 40 5.97 -0.97 -2.92
C PHE A 40 5.03 -2.04 -3.48
N SER A 41 3.82 -1.67 -3.90
CA SER A 41 2.88 -2.58 -4.58
C SER A 41 3.46 -3.14 -5.88
N ILE A 42 4.10 -2.30 -6.70
CA ILE A 42 4.74 -2.74 -7.96
C ILE A 42 5.87 -3.74 -7.66
N LEU A 43 6.72 -3.43 -6.68
CA LEU A 43 7.82 -4.31 -6.27
C LEU A 43 7.30 -5.69 -5.84
N THR A 44 6.20 -5.72 -5.10
CA THR A 44 5.58 -6.96 -4.60
C THR A 44 5.08 -7.85 -5.74
N ILE A 45 4.50 -7.25 -6.78
CA ILE A 45 4.04 -7.96 -7.98
C ILE A 45 5.24 -8.59 -8.71
N ILE A 46 6.32 -7.83 -8.91
CA ILE A 46 7.54 -8.33 -9.57
C ILE A 46 8.13 -9.52 -8.80
N SER A 47 8.21 -9.41 -7.47
CA SER A 47 8.70 -10.50 -6.63
C SER A 47 7.85 -11.77 -6.72
N ALA A 48 6.53 -11.64 -6.84
CA ALA A 48 5.63 -12.78 -6.99
C ALA A 48 5.89 -13.59 -8.28
N PHE A 49 6.20 -12.90 -9.40
CA PHE A 49 6.54 -13.56 -10.65
C PHE A 49 7.93 -14.18 -10.64
N SER A 50 8.90 -13.58 -9.95
CA SER A 50 10.25 -14.17 -9.83
C SER A 50 10.26 -15.45 -9.00
N GLY A 51 9.36 -15.58 -8.02
CA GLY A 51 9.28 -16.75 -7.13
C GLY A 51 8.78 -18.03 -7.80
N THR A 52 8.28 -17.98 -9.05
CA THR A 52 7.75 -19.16 -9.74
C THR A 52 8.79 -20.03 -10.42
N ALA A 53 10.07 -19.62 -10.46
CA ALA A 53 11.12 -20.33 -11.18
C ALA A 53 11.42 -21.75 -10.65
N GLU A 54 11.12 -22.00 -9.37
CA GLU A 54 11.41 -23.26 -8.68
C GLU A 54 10.15 -24.09 -8.40
N ILE A 55 8.96 -23.57 -8.74
CA ILE A 55 7.66 -24.16 -8.40
C ILE A 55 7.12 -24.95 -9.60
N SER A 56 6.55 -26.14 -9.36
CA SER A 56 5.91 -26.94 -10.41
C SER A 56 4.79 -26.15 -11.12
N GLY A 57 4.61 -26.35 -12.42
CA GLY A 57 3.78 -25.47 -13.26
C GLY A 57 2.31 -25.28 -12.78
N GLY A 58 1.71 -26.31 -12.17
CA GLY A 58 0.35 -26.19 -11.61
C GLY A 58 0.30 -25.40 -10.29
N GLN A 59 1.30 -25.57 -9.43
CA GLN A 59 1.42 -24.82 -8.17
C GLN A 59 1.82 -23.37 -8.41
N ALA A 60 2.61 -23.09 -9.45
CA ALA A 60 3.05 -21.75 -9.81
C ALA A 60 1.88 -20.81 -10.16
N ILE A 61 0.88 -21.31 -10.90
CA ILE A 61 -0.31 -20.51 -11.28
C ILE A 61 -1.10 -20.12 -10.03
N ILE A 62 -1.33 -21.08 -9.12
CA ILE A 62 -2.05 -20.84 -7.87
C ILE A 62 -1.27 -19.86 -6.98
N PHE A 63 0.05 -20.02 -6.89
CA PHE A 63 0.93 -19.13 -6.15
C PHE A 63 0.85 -17.67 -6.65
N VAL A 64 0.86 -17.45 -7.96
CA VAL A 64 0.76 -16.11 -8.56
C VAL A 64 -0.61 -15.48 -8.27
N ILE A 65 -1.71 -16.23 -8.45
CA ILE A 65 -3.06 -15.71 -8.20
C ILE A 65 -3.22 -15.29 -6.73
N LEU A 66 -2.76 -16.15 -5.81
CA LEU A 66 -2.82 -15.85 -4.38
C LEU A 66 -1.91 -14.69 -4.00
N SER A 67 -0.68 -14.64 -4.52
CA SER A 67 0.24 -13.51 -4.29
C SER A 67 -0.33 -12.19 -4.79
N LEU A 68 -0.98 -12.18 -5.95
CA LEU A 68 -1.57 -10.97 -6.52
C LEU A 68 -2.76 -10.45 -5.70
N MET A 69 -3.44 -11.32 -4.96
CA MET A 69 -4.55 -10.93 -4.08
C MET A 69 -4.08 -10.61 -2.67
N LEU A 70 -3.37 -11.53 -2.01
CA LEU A 70 -3.04 -11.43 -0.58
C LEU A 70 -1.92 -10.45 -0.29
N CYS A 71 -0.84 -10.44 -1.08
CA CYS A 71 0.31 -9.58 -0.82
C CYS A 71 -0.02 -8.08 -0.87
N PRO A 72 -0.79 -7.54 -1.85
CA PRO A 72 -1.16 -6.13 -1.82
C PRO A 72 -2.13 -5.81 -0.68
N ILE A 73 -3.05 -6.71 -0.32
CA ILE A 73 -4.00 -6.49 0.79
C ILE A 73 -3.24 -6.43 2.13
N LEU A 74 -2.46 -7.46 2.46
CA LEU A 74 -1.71 -7.50 3.72
C LEU A 74 -0.57 -6.48 3.76
N GLY A 75 0.08 -6.22 2.63
CA GLY A 75 1.07 -5.15 2.51
C GLY A 75 0.45 -3.77 2.77
N PHE A 76 -0.74 -3.52 2.24
CA PHE A 76 -1.49 -2.28 2.51
C PHE A 76 -1.93 -2.17 3.97
N ILE A 77 -2.42 -3.26 4.58
CA ILE A 77 -2.77 -3.28 6.01
C ILE A 77 -1.53 -2.99 6.87
N GLY A 78 -0.39 -3.64 6.56
CA GLY A 78 0.88 -3.39 7.24
C GLY A 78 1.33 -1.94 7.08
N PHE A 79 1.16 -1.36 5.89
CA PHE A 79 1.44 0.05 5.62
C PHE A 79 0.55 0.99 6.45
N LEU A 80 -0.76 0.74 6.51
CA LEU A 80 -1.70 1.51 7.33
C LEU A 80 -1.35 1.45 8.83
N ILE A 81 -0.94 0.27 9.31
CA ILE A 81 -0.47 0.11 10.69
C ILE A 81 0.81 0.95 10.91
N GLY A 82 1.74 0.92 9.96
CA GLY A 82 2.95 1.75 10.00
C GLY A 82 2.65 3.24 9.98
N GLU A 83 1.63 3.67 9.23
CA GLU A 83 1.16 5.06 9.21
C GLU A 83 0.55 5.47 10.56
N LYS A 84 -0.31 4.62 11.14
CA LYS A 84 -0.85 4.88 12.49
C LYS A 84 0.24 4.90 13.55
N LEU A 85 1.26 4.06 13.41
CA LEU A 85 2.41 4.05 14.30
C LEU A 85 3.23 5.33 14.18
N ARG A 86 3.46 5.82 12.95
CA ARG A 86 4.08 7.12 12.70
C ARG A 86 3.27 8.23 13.38
N ASP A 87 1.96 8.29 13.14
CA ASP A 87 1.12 9.36 13.68
C ASP A 87 1.03 9.32 15.22
N ALA A 88 1.15 8.14 15.84
CA ALA A 88 1.12 7.97 17.28
C ALA A 88 2.45 8.26 17.99
N LEU A 89 3.58 8.03 17.33
CA LEU A 89 4.92 8.12 17.94
C LEU A 89 5.74 9.32 17.45
N HIS A 90 5.33 9.97 16.36
CA HIS A 90 6.05 11.13 15.85
C HIS A 90 6.02 12.27 16.88
N PRO A 91 7.18 12.73 17.37
CA PRO A 91 7.24 13.81 18.34
C PRO A 91 6.85 15.15 17.71
N ASP A 92 5.95 15.89 18.37
CA ASP A 92 5.46 17.20 17.88
C ASP A 92 6.55 18.30 17.86
N PHE A 93 7.61 18.16 18.66
CA PHE A 93 8.75 19.06 18.67
C PHE A 93 10.06 18.30 18.73
N VAL A 94 10.87 18.46 17.69
CA VAL A 94 12.21 17.89 17.60
C VAL A 94 13.23 19.02 17.81
N ILE A 95 13.81 19.10 19.01
CA ILE A 95 14.90 20.04 19.32
C ILE A 95 16.21 19.35 18.97
N THR A 96 16.80 19.69 17.83
CA THR A 96 18.15 19.23 17.48
C THR A 96 19.12 20.39 17.40
N SER A 97 20.39 20.09 17.70
CA SER A 97 21.50 21.04 17.64
C SER A 97 22.03 21.31 16.22
N GLY A 98 21.51 20.64 15.18
CA GLY A 98 22.03 20.81 13.82
C GLY A 98 21.13 20.29 12.69
N PHE A 99 21.22 20.91 11.51
CA PHE A 99 20.39 20.63 10.33
C PHE A 99 20.35 19.15 9.92
N MET A 100 21.47 18.44 10.03
CA MET A 100 21.56 17.03 9.62
C MET A 100 20.78 16.09 10.55
N SER A 101 20.67 16.45 11.83
CA SER A 101 19.90 15.69 12.82
C SER A 101 18.40 15.86 12.58
N LEU A 102 17.95 17.07 12.23
CA LEU A 102 16.57 17.35 11.81
C LEU A 102 16.19 16.54 10.56
N LEU A 103 17.06 16.53 9.54
CA LEU A 103 16.79 15.77 8.31
C LEU A 103 16.70 14.27 8.57
N LYS A 104 17.62 13.70 9.36
CA LYS A 104 17.61 12.27 9.68
C LYS A 104 16.32 11.87 10.38
N GLU A 105 15.88 12.67 11.35
CA GLU A 105 14.68 12.39 12.13
C GLU A 105 13.42 12.50 11.26
N LYS A 106 13.33 13.55 10.43
CA LYS A 106 12.20 13.75 9.52
C LYS A 106 12.12 12.64 8.45
N VAL A 107 13.25 12.20 7.90
CA VAL A 107 13.30 11.09 6.93
C VAL A 107 12.99 9.74 7.59
N PHE A 108 13.51 9.50 8.80
CA PHE A 108 13.23 8.28 9.55
C PHE A 108 11.74 8.12 9.85
N TRP A 109 11.08 9.17 10.34
CA TRP A 109 9.66 9.12 10.64
C TRP A 109 8.77 9.16 9.38
N ALA A 110 9.24 9.78 8.30
CA ALA A 110 8.50 9.78 7.04
C ALA A 110 8.43 8.40 6.39
N ILE A 111 9.50 7.58 6.47
CA ILE A 111 9.63 6.35 5.69
C ILE A 111 9.66 5.09 6.58
N GLY A 112 10.28 5.15 7.76
CA GLY A 112 10.66 3.99 8.56
C GLY A 112 9.48 3.11 8.98
N PRO A 113 8.55 3.59 9.80
CA PRO A 113 7.43 2.78 10.31
C PRO A 113 6.56 2.17 9.19
N GLN A 114 6.34 2.93 8.11
CA GLN A 114 5.55 2.51 6.96
C GLN A 114 6.23 1.40 6.16
N VAL A 115 7.54 1.51 5.90
CA VAL A 115 8.33 0.46 5.24
C VAL A 115 8.33 -0.82 6.05
N ILE A 116 8.57 -0.71 7.36
CA ILE A 116 8.64 -1.87 8.24
C ILE A 116 7.28 -2.58 8.30
N GLY A 117 6.20 -1.81 8.46
CA GLY A 117 4.84 -2.36 8.48
C GLY A 117 4.47 -3.05 7.18
N GLY A 118 4.71 -2.41 6.02
CA GLY A 118 4.46 -3.01 4.71
C GLY A 118 5.30 -4.26 4.46
N PHE A 119 6.59 -4.23 4.81
CA PHE A 119 7.50 -5.36 4.66
C PHE A 119 7.05 -6.57 5.49
N LEU A 120 6.68 -6.36 6.76
CA LEU A 120 6.14 -7.42 7.61
C LEU A 120 4.82 -7.98 7.06
N GLY A 121 3.94 -7.12 6.53
CA GLY A 121 2.70 -7.55 5.88
C GLY A 121 2.95 -8.50 4.71
N ILE A 122 3.91 -8.18 3.84
CA ILE A 122 4.29 -9.04 2.71
C ILE A 122 4.94 -10.34 3.20
N LEU A 123 5.81 -10.30 4.19
CA LEU A 123 6.44 -11.52 4.74
C LEU A 123 5.40 -12.49 5.29
N ILE A 124 4.41 -11.97 6.04
CA ILE A 124 3.30 -12.77 6.57
C ILE A 124 2.46 -13.34 5.42
N ALA A 125 2.12 -12.51 4.42
CA ALA A 125 1.37 -12.97 3.25
C ALA A 125 2.11 -14.08 2.50
N SER A 126 3.40 -13.91 2.25
CA SER A 126 4.25 -14.89 1.59
C SER A 126 4.27 -16.21 2.36
N GLY A 127 4.41 -16.16 3.69
CA GLY A 127 4.38 -17.37 4.52
C GLY A 127 3.04 -18.10 4.46
N ILE A 128 1.92 -17.35 4.50
CA ILE A 128 0.57 -17.93 4.37
C ILE A 128 0.40 -18.60 3.00
N ILE A 129 0.87 -17.96 1.92
CA ILE A 129 0.74 -18.49 0.56
C ILE A 129 1.58 -19.76 0.39
N GLN A 130 2.83 -19.77 0.86
CA GLN A 130 3.70 -20.95 0.82
C GLN A 130 3.06 -22.13 1.56
N LEU A 131 2.53 -21.87 2.77
CA LEU A 131 1.80 -22.86 3.55
C LEU A 131 0.56 -23.39 2.82
N LEU A 132 -0.21 -22.53 2.16
CA LEU A 132 -1.43 -22.92 1.46
C LEU A 132 -1.14 -23.73 0.18
N VAL A 133 -0.07 -23.41 -0.53
CA VAL A 133 0.32 -24.10 -1.78
C VAL A 133 1.12 -25.38 -1.50
N GLY A 134 1.61 -25.56 -0.27
CA GLY A 134 2.41 -26.72 0.14
C GLY A 134 3.81 -26.69 -0.45
N ILE A 135 4.41 -25.50 -0.53
CA ILE A 135 5.78 -25.29 -0.98
C ILE A 135 6.61 -25.13 0.30
N GLU A 136 7.46 -26.11 0.60
CA GLU A 136 8.42 -26.09 1.73
C GLU A 136 9.78 -25.52 1.30
#